data_AF-A0A6M3ID73-F1
#
_entry.id   AF-A0A6M3ID73-F1
#
_cell.length_a   1.000
_cell.length_b   1.000
_cell.length_c   1.000
_cell.angle_alpha   90.00
_cell.angle_beta   90.00
_cell.angle_gamma   90.00
#
_symmetry.space_group_name_H-M   'P 1'
#
loop_
_entity.id
_entity.type
_entity.pdbx_description
1 polymer ?
#
loop_
_entity_poly.entity_id
_entity_poly.type
_entity_poly.pdbx_seq_one_letter_code
_entity_poly.pdbx_strand_id
1 'polypeptide(L)'
;MDKLKEMVLERAKEGKIVFMTVDGPMEADLDKFIEQPAEGILYDLNRDRLTVLAFIDNPGWVNDFAVGLVITRLKEKLAGM
;
A
#
# COMPACT_ATOMS: atom_id res chain seq x y z
N MET A 1 8.13 -12.37 -13.98
CA MET A 1 8.56 -11.43 -12.92
C MET A 1 9.03 -10.11 -13.52
N ASP A 2 9.84 -10.16 -14.58
CA ASP A 2 10.39 -8.96 -15.23
C ASP A 2 9.32 -8.03 -15.83
N LYS A 3 8.30 -8.56 -16.51
CA LYS A 3 7.18 -7.75 -17.05
C LYS A 3 6.38 -7.01 -15.98
N LEU A 4 6.16 -7.63 -14.81
CA LEU A 4 5.42 -6.99 -13.71
C LEU A 4 6.26 -5.87 -13.10
N LYS A 5 7.56 -6.11 -12.91
CA LYS A 5 8.50 -5.10 -12.44
C LYS A 5 8.57 -3.91 -13.39
N GLU A 6 8.72 -4.16 -14.69
CA GLU A 6 8.72 -3.11 -15.72
C GLU A 6 7.42 -2.31 -15.68
N MET A 7 6.26 -2.99 -15.61
CA MET A 7 4.96 -2.32 -15.50
C MET A 7 4.89 -1.41 -14.28
N VAL A 8 5.27 -1.89 -13.08
CA VAL A 8 5.28 -1.06 -11.87
C VAL A 8 6.17 0.17 -12.04
N LEU A 9 7.38 0.00 -12.58
CA LEU A 9 8.33 1.09 -12.75
C LEU A 9 7.88 2.12 -13.79
N GLU A 10 7.31 1.69 -14.92
CA GLU A 10 6.78 2.62 -15.94
C GLU A 10 5.55 3.36 -15.42
N ARG A 11 4.61 2.65 -14.77
CA ARG A 11 3.42 3.30 -14.19
C ARG A 11 3.75 4.28 -13.10
N ALA A 12 4.77 4.00 -12.28
CA ALA A 12 5.24 4.95 -11.27
C ALA A 12 5.73 6.28 -11.89
N LYS A 13 6.38 6.24 -13.06
CA LYS A 13 6.79 7.47 -13.79
C LYS A 13 5.59 8.27 -14.29
N GLU A 14 4.46 7.60 -14.54
CA GLU A 14 3.20 8.20 -14.95
C GLU A 14 2.37 8.73 -13.76
N GLY A 15 2.90 8.70 -12.53
CA GLY A 15 2.15 9.11 -11.33
C GLY A 15 1.08 8.10 -10.92
N LYS A 16 1.21 6.84 -11.34
CA LYS A 16 0.28 5.76 -10.97
C LYS A 16 0.89 4.82 -9.95
N ILE A 17 0.03 4.24 -9.14
CA ILE A 17 0.35 3.10 -8.27
C ILE A 17 -0.13 1.81 -8.91
N VAL A 18 0.66 0.74 -8.77
CA VAL A 18 0.25 -0.62 -9.10
C VAL A 18 0.24 -1.43 -7.81
N PHE A 19 -0.86 -2.11 -7.53
CA PHE A 19 -1.04 -2.93 -6.33
C PHE A 19 -1.73 -4.26 -6.67
N MET A 20 -1.59 -5.24 -5.78
CA MET A 20 -2.09 -6.59 -6.00
C MET A 20 -3.45 -6.80 -5.35
N THR A 21 -4.44 -7.22 -6.15
CA THR A 21 -5.72 -7.74 -5.66
C THR A 21 -5.83 -9.24 -5.92
N VAL A 22 -6.93 -9.84 -5.45
CA VAL A 22 -7.24 -11.25 -5.70
C VAL A 22 -7.38 -11.60 -7.18
N ASP A 23 -7.74 -10.62 -8.02
CA ASP A 23 -7.96 -10.79 -9.46
C ASP A 23 -6.70 -10.51 -10.29
N GLY A 24 -5.64 -9.96 -9.69
CA GLY A 24 -4.42 -9.59 -10.39
C GLY A 24 -3.91 -8.18 -10.04
N PRO A 25 -2.87 -7.71 -10.76
CA PRO A 25 -2.38 -6.36 -10.57
C PRO A 25 -3.40 -5.34 -11.08
N MET A 26 -3.71 -4.36 -10.24
CA MET A 26 -4.52 -3.20 -10.60
C MET A 26 -3.65 -1.94 -10.57
N GLU A 27 -4.07 -0.93 -11.33
CA GLU A 27 -3.44 0.39 -11.31
C GLU A 27 -4.44 1.49 -10.95
N ALA A 28 -3.97 2.52 -10.26
CA ALA A 28 -4.73 3.72 -9.96
C ALA A 28 -3.84 4.96 -10.08
N ASP A 29 -4.46 6.12 -10.30
CA ASP A 29 -3.78 7.40 -10.13
C ASP A 29 -3.38 7.60 -8.67
N LEU A 30 -2.11 7.91 -8.40
CA LEU A 30 -1.59 7.95 -7.04
C LEU A 30 -2.23 9.07 -6.22
N ASP A 31 -2.43 10.25 -6.82
CA ASP A 31 -3.00 11.40 -6.13
C ASP A 31 -4.45 11.11 -5.71
N LYS A 32 -5.24 10.45 -6.56
CA LYS A 32 -6.57 9.96 -6.18
C LYS A 32 -6.52 8.84 -5.15
N PHE A 33 -5.56 7.93 -5.28
CA PHE A 33 -5.43 6.78 -4.39
C PHE A 33 -5.18 7.23 -2.94
N ILE A 34 -4.38 8.28 -2.73
CA ILE A 34 -4.09 8.80 -1.38
C ILE A 34 -5.24 9.60 -0.77
N GLU A 35 -6.31 9.92 -1.52
CA GLU A 35 -7.51 10.57 -0.96
C GLU A 35 -8.28 9.63 -0.01
N GLN A 36 -8.12 8.31 -0.19
CA GLN A 36 -8.72 7.28 0.65
C GLN A 36 -8.38 7.46 2.16
N PRO A 37 -9.23 6.95 3.08
CA PRO A 37 -8.86 6.82 4.49
C PRO A 37 -7.65 5.90 4.65
N ALA A 38 -6.86 6.09 5.71
CA ALA A 38 -5.63 5.33 5.93
C ALA A 38 -5.88 3.82 5.94
N GLU A 39 -7.00 3.38 6.54
CA GLU A 39 -7.42 1.98 6.60
C GLU A 39 -7.65 1.40 5.21
N GLY A 40 -8.27 2.16 4.29
CA GLY A 40 -8.52 1.74 2.91
C GLY A 40 -7.22 1.59 2.13
N ILE A 41 -6.34 2.59 2.22
CA ILE A 41 -5.00 2.54 1.60
C ILE A 41 -4.24 1.30 2.07
N LEU A 42 -4.21 1.05 3.38
CA LEU A 42 -3.48 -0.08 3.95
C LEU A 42 -4.11 -1.43 3.56
N TYR A 43 -5.43 -1.52 3.46
CA TYR A 43 -6.11 -2.72 2.99
C TYR A 43 -5.74 -3.03 1.52
N ASP A 44 -5.87 -2.07 0.62
CA ASP A 44 -5.54 -2.24 -0.80
C ASP A 44 -4.07 -2.66 -1.04
N LEU A 45 -3.17 -2.18 -0.18
CA LEU A 45 -1.75 -2.53 -0.23
C LEU A 45 -1.40 -3.82 0.51
N ASN A 46 -2.38 -4.51 1.10
CA ASN A 46 -2.17 -5.67 1.96
C ASN A 46 -1.18 -5.35 3.09
N ARG A 47 -1.31 -4.16 3.68
CA ARG A 47 -0.49 -3.59 4.76
C ARG A 47 -1.31 -3.21 6.00
N ASP A 48 -2.60 -3.55 6.03
CA ASP A 48 -3.37 -3.44 7.26
C ASP A 48 -2.81 -4.38 8.33
N ARG A 49 -3.07 -4.06 9.60
CA ARG A 49 -2.47 -4.77 10.74
C ARG A 49 -2.87 -6.25 10.79
N LEU A 50 -4.11 -6.59 10.43
CA LEU A 50 -4.58 -7.97 10.49
C LEU A 50 -3.93 -8.81 9.40
N THR A 51 -3.89 -8.27 8.18
CA THR A 51 -3.23 -8.89 7.03
C THR A 51 -1.74 -9.08 7.29
N VAL A 52 -1.05 -8.06 7.82
CA VAL A 52 0.39 -8.17 8.13
C VAL A 52 0.65 -9.22 9.22
N LEU A 53 -0.15 -9.25 10.29
CA LEU A 53 0.01 -10.21 11.38
C LEU A 53 -0.29 -11.65 10.94
N ALA A 54 -1.06 -11.87 9.86
CA ALA A 54 -1.23 -13.19 9.27
C ALA A 54 0.08 -13.75 8.66
N PHE A 55 1.07 -12.89 8.41
CA PHE A 55 2.40 -13.27 7.91
C PHE A 55 3.49 -13.20 9.01
N ILE A 56 3.14 -13.38 10.29
CA ILE A 56 4.07 -13.22 11.43
C ILE A 56 5.30 -14.15 11.37
N ASP A 57 5.19 -15.28 10.67
CA ASP A 57 6.32 -16.19 10.48
C ASP A 57 7.34 -15.67 9.43
N ASN A 58 6.97 -14.66 8.64
CA ASN A 58 7.87 -13.97 7.71
C ASN A 58 8.38 -12.67 8.34
N PRO A 59 9.67 -12.55 8.70
CA PRO A 59 10.18 -11.39 9.45
C PRO A 59 9.95 -10.02 8.79
N GLY A 60 9.66 -9.98 7.48
CA GLY A 60 9.23 -8.77 6.78
C GLY A 60 8.00 -8.10 7.40
N TRP A 61 7.15 -8.87 8.11
CA TRP A 61 5.95 -8.35 8.79
C TRP A 61 6.28 -7.19 9.74
N VAL A 62 7.46 -7.20 10.39
CA VAL A 62 7.85 -6.14 11.35
C VAL A 62 7.90 -4.78 10.65
N ASN A 63 8.47 -4.74 9.44
CA ASN A 63 8.58 -3.52 8.66
C ASN A 63 7.24 -3.13 8.04
N ASP A 64 6.49 -4.10 7.52
CA ASP A 64 5.15 -3.85 6.97
C ASP A 64 4.20 -3.30 8.03
N PHE A 65 4.29 -3.80 9.26
CA PHE A 65 3.50 -3.33 10.40
C PHE A 65 3.90 -1.90 10.78
N ALA A 66 5.21 -1.62 10.84
CA ALA A 66 5.73 -0.29 11.13
C ALA A 66 5.29 0.74 10.06
N VAL A 67 5.30 0.36 8.78
CA VAL A 67 4.78 1.19 7.68
C VAL A 67 3.31 1.51 7.90
N GLY A 68 2.49 0.52 8.26
CA GLY A 68 1.08 0.73 8.60
C GLY A 68 0.88 1.77 9.70
N LEU A 69 1.64 1.69 10.79
CA LEU A 69 1.59 2.67 11.88
C LEU A 69 1.97 4.08 11.42
N VAL A 70 3.04 4.21 10.62
CA VAL A 70 3.53 5.51 10.15
C VAL A 70 2.52 6.16 9.20
N ILE A 71 1.98 5.43 8.24
CA ILE A 71 1.00 5.94 7.28
C ILE A 71 -0.26 6.43 8.01
N THR A 72 -0.81 5.64 8.94
CA THR A 72 -1.96 6.06 9.74
C THR A 72 -1.66 7.37 10.47
N ARG A 73 -0.54 7.46 11.20
CA ARG A 73 -0.21 8.66 11.96
C ARG A 73 0.04 9.90 11.08
N LEU A 74 0.66 9.73 9.92
CA LEU A 74 0.86 10.83 8.98
C LEU A 74 -0.48 11.35 8.44
N LYS A 75 -1.39 10.44 8.08
CA LYS A 75 -2.73 10.80 7.59
C LYS A 75 -3.56 11.51 8.67
N GLU A 76 -3.53 11.02 9.92
CA GLU A 76 -4.16 11.67 11.08
C GLU A 76 -3.68 13.11 11.24
N LYS A 77 -2.36 13.32 11.25
CA LYS A 77 -1.75 14.66 11.36
C LYS A 77 -2.17 15.60 10.24
N LEU A 78 -2.24 15.11 9.00
CA LEU A 78 -2.66 15.91 7.85
C LEU A 78 -4.15 16.29 7.90
N ALA A 79 -4.98 15.43 8.50
CA ALA A 79 -6.40 15.71 8.74
C ALA A 79 -6.63 16.67 9.94
N GLY A 80 -5.57 17.08 10.65
CA GLY A 80 -5.67 17.92 11.83
C GLY A 80 -6.14 17.19 13.09
N MET A 81 -5.93 15.87 13.16
CA MET A 81 -6.23 15.03 14.32
C MET A 81 -5.02 14.81 15.23
#